data_AF-A0A1B0G4T9-F1
#
_entry.id   AF-A0A1B0G4T9-F1
#
_cell.length_a   1.000
_cell.length_b   1.000
_cell.length_c   1.000
_cell.angle_alpha   90.00
_cell.angle_beta   90.00
_cell.angle_gamma   90.00
#
_symmetry.space_group_name_H-M   'P 1'
#
loop_
_entity.id
_entity.type
_entity.pdbx_description
1 polymer ?
#
loop_
_entity_poly.entity_id
_entity_poly.type
_entity_poly.pdbx_seq_one_letter_code
_entity_poly.pdbx_strand_id
1 'polypeptide(L)'
;DSGIVVELGTICLINHIKILLWDRDNRAYSYFIEVSANQIQWDRVIDYSQYHCRSWQFLYFQARPIRYIKLVGTHNTVNKVFHVVSLEAMHIMNIPRVVEGIVAPTGNVATIEMGAVVVDGVSRTRNALLNGNYVDYDWDSGYTCHQLGSGEILVRLAQPYYVGSMRLLLWDCDDRTYSFYIETSTNQKDWTMVIDKRDEQARSWQNFTFTARPVVFIRIVGTRNTANEIFHCVHLECPSEDPNSLLIENEKQRLAEDKKQLKLNDTDPSTSREISNNQHSSRHSGEEHEKSIVEEDVLVQFDNNSMDEQ
;
A
#
# COMPACT_ATOMS: atom_id res chain seq x y z
N ASP A 1 5.78 -16.45 28.32
CA ASP A 1 5.17 -15.93 27.08
C ASP A 1 3.76 -15.42 27.35
N SER A 2 3.66 -14.22 27.91
CA SER A 2 2.40 -13.56 28.24
C SER A 2 1.94 -12.69 27.08
N GLY A 3 0.77 -13.00 26.51
CA GLY A 3 0.08 -12.18 25.51
C GLY A 3 -1.38 -11.98 25.90
N ILE A 4 -2.08 -11.10 25.19
CA ILE A 4 -3.53 -10.93 25.33
C ILE A 4 -4.18 -12.09 24.54
N VAL A 5 -4.93 -12.96 25.21
CA VAL A 5 -5.65 -14.08 24.58
C VAL A 5 -7.13 -13.78 24.54
N VAL A 6 -7.71 -13.82 23.35
CA VAL A 6 -9.15 -13.70 23.09
C VAL A 6 -9.67 -15.09 22.70
N GLU A 7 -10.66 -15.59 23.42
CA GLU A 7 -11.41 -16.80 23.07
C GLU A 7 -12.73 -16.41 22.40
N LEU A 8 -12.98 -17.00 21.23
CA LEU A 8 -14.25 -16.90 20.51
C LEU A 8 -15.24 -17.94 21.05
N GLY A 9 -16.54 -17.63 20.98
CA GLY A 9 -17.59 -18.53 21.47
C GLY A 9 -17.69 -19.86 20.69
N THR A 10 -17.18 -19.90 19.46
CA THR A 10 -17.09 -21.09 18.63
C THR A 10 -15.87 -21.02 17.71
N ILE A 11 -15.54 -22.12 17.05
CA ILE A 11 -14.54 -22.12 15.99
C ILE A 11 -15.14 -21.42 14.77
N CYS A 12 -14.49 -20.34 14.31
CA CYS A 12 -14.88 -19.56 13.14
C CYS A 12 -13.80 -19.65 12.08
N LEU A 13 -14.19 -19.68 10.80
CA LEU A 13 -13.25 -19.47 9.69
C LEU A 13 -12.94 -17.97 9.62
N ILE A 14 -11.69 -17.56 9.84
CA ILE A 14 -11.27 -16.16 9.89
C ILE A 14 -10.05 -15.95 8.99
N ASN A 15 -10.01 -14.81 8.30
CA ASN A 15 -8.90 -14.40 7.44
C ASN A 15 -8.53 -12.91 7.58
N HIS A 16 -9.29 -12.15 8.38
CA HIS A 16 -9.07 -10.75 8.61
C HIS A 16 -9.20 -10.42 10.10
N ILE A 17 -8.19 -9.73 10.64
CA ILE A 17 -8.21 -9.19 11.99
C ILE A 17 -7.97 -7.68 11.89
N LYS A 18 -8.76 -6.89 12.62
CA LYS A 18 -8.48 -5.49 12.87
C LYS A 18 -8.13 -5.30 14.32
N ILE A 19 -7.08 -4.53 14.59
CA ILE A 19 -6.79 -4.08 15.96
C ILE A 19 -6.59 -2.58 15.99
N LEU A 20 -7.13 -1.92 17.01
CA LEU A 20 -6.83 -0.52 17.30
C LEU A 20 -5.74 -0.47 18.36
N LEU A 21 -4.54 -0.04 17.99
CA LEU A 21 -3.48 0.27 18.94
C LEU A 21 -3.72 1.65 19.55
N TRP A 22 -3.27 1.85 20.80
CA TRP A 22 -3.34 3.17 21.43
C TRP A 22 -2.60 4.22 20.60
N ASP A 23 -3.27 5.32 20.26
CA ASP A 23 -2.77 6.29 19.29
C ASP A 23 -3.00 7.75 19.70
N ARG A 24 -3.30 8.00 20.99
CA ARG A 24 -3.48 9.34 21.57
C ARG A 24 -2.17 10.11 21.79
N ASP A 25 -1.04 9.47 21.58
CA ASP A 25 0.29 10.09 21.62
C ASP A 25 1.21 9.44 20.57
N ASN A 26 2.48 9.85 20.55
CA ASN A 26 3.43 9.44 19.51
C ASN A 26 4.02 8.04 19.70
N ARG A 27 3.62 7.26 20.71
CA ARG A 27 4.15 5.90 20.87
C ARG A 27 3.83 5.00 19.68
N ALA A 28 4.65 3.98 19.51
CA ALA A 28 4.47 2.95 18.51
C ALA A 28 4.68 1.58 19.13
N TYR A 29 4.11 0.56 18.49
CA TYR A 29 4.14 -0.82 18.94
C TYR A 29 4.66 -1.75 17.86
N SER A 30 5.45 -2.74 18.26
CA SER A 30 5.74 -3.91 17.46
C SER A 30 5.06 -5.12 18.10
N TYR A 31 4.55 -6.05 17.30
CA TYR A 31 3.77 -7.18 17.79
C TYR A 31 3.73 -8.33 16.79
N PHE A 32 3.31 -9.50 17.24
CA PHE A 32 2.88 -10.59 16.36
C PHE A 32 1.54 -11.15 16.83
N ILE A 33 0.83 -11.83 15.93
CA ILE A 33 -0.44 -12.49 16.21
C ILE A 33 -0.32 -13.97 15.93
N GLU A 34 -0.67 -14.76 16.93
CA GLU A 34 -0.84 -16.20 16.81
C GLU A 34 -2.32 -16.56 16.93
N VAL A 35 -2.74 -17.61 16.21
CA VAL A 35 -4.10 -18.12 16.28
C VAL A 35 -4.10 -19.62 16.51
N SER A 36 -5.16 -20.13 17.13
CA SER A 36 -5.32 -21.55 17.43
C SER A 36 -6.79 -21.97 17.43
N ALA A 37 -7.06 -23.24 17.12
CA ALA A 37 -8.36 -23.86 17.34
C ALA A 37 -8.48 -24.53 18.72
N ASN A 38 -7.37 -24.86 19.37
CA ASN A 38 -7.34 -25.77 20.54
C ASN A 38 -6.37 -25.37 21.67
N GLN A 39 -5.68 -24.23 21.59
CA GLN A 39 -4.64 -23.74 22.53
C GLN A 39 -3.35 -24.57 22.59
N ILE A 40 -3.25 -25.66 21.83
CA ILE A 40 -2.05 -26.52 21.80
C ILE A 40 -1.18 -26.10 20.62
N GLN A 41 -1.75 -26.09 19.41
CA GLN A 41 -1.05 -25.66 18.21
C GLN A 41 -1.35 -24.19 17.93
N TRP A 42 -0.30 -23.39 17.81
CA TRP A 42 -0.39 -21.96 17.53
C TRP A 42 0.29 -21.65 16.20
N ASP A 43 -0.44 -20.98 15.32
CA ASP A 43 0.11 -20.52 14.05
C ASP A 43 0.33 -19.01 14.11
N ARG A 44 1.56 -18.56 13.83
CA ARG A 44 1.84 -17.13 13.65
C ARG A 44 1.31 -16.67 12.29
N VAL A 45 0.25 -15.88 12.30
CA VAL A 45 -0.40 -15.39 11.08
C VAL A 45 0.03 -13.98 10.71
N ILE A 46 0.53 -13.20 11.66
CA ILE A 46 1.07 -11.85 11.46
C ILE A 46 2.35 -11.74 12.29
N ASP A 47 3.42 -11.24 11.69
CA ASP A 47 4.67 -10.93 12.39
C ASP A 47 5.12 -9.50 12.08
N TYR A 48 4.65 -8.56 12.90
CA TYR A 48 5.05 -7.16 12.84
C TYR A 48 6.07 -6.80 13.93
N SER A 49 6.91 -7.77 14.34
CA SER A 49 7.87 -7.57 15.44
C SER A 49 8.95 -6.52 15.14
N GLN A 50 9.17 -6.19 13.87
CA GLN A 50 10.17 -5.21 13.41
C GLN A 50 9.57 -3.88 12.91
N TYR A 51 8.27 -3.66 13.11
CA TYR A 51 7.56 -2.49 12.57
C TYR A 51 6.96 -1.65 13.69
N HIS A 52 7.06 -0.33 13.58
CA HIS A 52 6.52 0.61 14.57
C HIS A 52 5.11 1.08 14.19
N CYS A 53 4.13 0.30 14.60
CA CYS A 53 2.72 0.47 14.25
C CYS A 53 1.98 1.40 15.22
N ARG A 54 0.87 1.98 14.78
CA ARG A 54 -0.06 2.81 15.59
C ARG A 54 -1.47 2.79 15.03
N SER A 55 -2.46 3.20 15.83
CA SER A 55 -3.85 3.32 15.36
C SER A 55 -4.39 1.98 14.80
N TRP A 56 -5.37 2.04 13.91
CA TRP A 56 -5.96 0.86 13.28
C TRP A 56 -4.96 0.09 12.44
N GLN A 57 -4.97 -1.22 12.62
CA GLN A 57 -4.22 -2.21 11.87
C GLN A 57 -5.22 -3.11 11.16
N PHE A 58 -5.03 -3.34 9.87
CA PHE A 58 -5.85 -4.15 8.99
C PHE A 58 -5.02 -5.32 8.50
N LEU A 59 -5.24 -6.48 9.12
CA LEU A 59 -4.35 -7.63 9.03
C LEU A 59 -5.05 -8.75 8.26
N TYR A 60 -4.36 -9.30 7.26
CA TYR A 60 -4.93 -10.26 6.33
C TYR A 60 -4.02 -11.48 6.21
N PHE A 61 -4.62 -12.66 6.20
CA PHE A 61 -3.90 -13.93 6.15
C PHE A 61 -4.78 -15.02 5.54
N GLN A 62 -4.20 -16.18 5.23
CA GLN A 62 -4.96 -17.29 4.67
C GLN A 62 -6.05 -17.78 5.64
N ALA A 63 -7.29 -17.86 5.15
CA ALA A 63 -8.45 -18.30 5.93
C ALA A 63 -8.20 -19.61 6.65
N ARG A 64 -8.51 -19.65 7.96
CA ARG A 64 -8.32 -20.85 8.78
C ARG A 64 -9.29 -20.92 9.97
N PRO A 65 -9.55 -22.13 10.51
CA PRO A 65 -10.38 -22.30 11.69
C PRO A 65 -9.68 -21.74 12.94
N ILE A 66 -10.32 -20.78 13.60
CA ILE A 66 -9.77 -20.05 14.75
C ILE A 66 -10.81 -20.07 15.88
N ARG A 67 -10.35 -20.36 17.10
CA ARG A 67 -11.10 -20.15 18.34
C ARG A 67 -10.36 -19.22 19.30
N TYR A 68 -9.03 -19.20 19.23
CA TYR A 68 -8.18 -18.40 20.10
C TYR A 68 -7.31 -17.48 19.26
N ILE A 69 -7.27 -16.21 19.63
CA ILE A 69 -6.40 -15.19 19.04
C ILE A 69 -5.49 -14.69 20.15
N LYS A 70 -4.17 -14.79 19.96
CA LYS A 70 -3.15 -14.33 20.91
C LYS A 70 -2.39 -13.17 20.29
N LEU A 71 -2.47 -12.01 20.94
CA LEU A 71 -1.71 -10.82 20.58
C LEU A 71 -0.50 -10.72 21.50
N VAL A 72 0.70 -10.64 20.93
CA VAL A 72 1.95 -10.53 21.70
C VAL A 72 2.68 -9.27 21.28
N GLY A 73 2.75 -8.29 22.18
CA GLY A 73 3.58 -7.10 21.99
C GLY A 73 5.05 -7.43 22.22
N THR A 74 5.90 -7.04 21.27
CA THR A 74 7.36 -7.24 21.32
C THR A 74 8.11 -5.94 21.57
N HIS A 75 7.49 -4.80 21.24
CA HIS A 75 8.07 -3.49 21.49
C HIS A 75 6.99 -2.43 21.78
N ASN A 76 7.33 -1.47 22.63
CA ASN A 76 6.62 -0.21 22.79
C ASN A 76 7.68 0.89 23.02
N THR A 77 7.60 1.98 22.26
CA THR A 77 8.62 3.04 22.27
C THR A 77 8.64 3.92 23.53
N VAL A 78 7.63 3.83 24.38
CA VAL A 78 7.50 4.63 25.61
C VAL A 78 7.69 3.80 26.89
N ASN A 79 7.16 2.57 26.92
CA ASN A 79 7.26 1.70 28.11
C ASN A 79 7.15 0.21 27.72
N LYS A 80 6.99 -0.68 28.70
CA LYS A 80 6.96 -2.13 28.49
C LYS A 80 5.55 -2.73 28.34
N VAL A 81 4.50 -1.91 28.25
CA VAL A 81 3.09 -2.36 28.23
C VAL A 81 2.55 -2.33 26.80
N PHE A 82 2.02 -3.45 26.32
CA PHE A 82 1.34 -3.53 25.03
C PHE A 82 -0.13 -3.14 25.18
N HIS A 83 -0.60 -2.15 24.43
CA HIS A 83 -1.96 -1.61 24.57
C HIS A 83 -2.77 -1.85 23.29
N VAL A 84 -3.91 -2.51 23.45
CA VAL A 84 -4.89 -2.77 22.39
C VAL A 84 -6.22 -2.22 22.89
N VAL A 85 -6.81 -1.31 22.11
CA VAL A 85 -8.06 -0.62 22.45
C VAL A 85 -9.27 -1.41 21.93
N SER A 86 -9.15 -1.97 20.72
CA SER A 86 -10.21 -2.74 20.08
C SER A 86 -9.62 -3.89 19.27
N LEU A 87 -10.37 -4.99 19.16
CA LEU A 87 -10.09 -6.10 18.26
C LEU A 87 -11.38 -6.53 17.57
N GLU A 88 -11.31 -6.68 16.26
CA GLU A 88 -12.35 -7.30 15.43
C GLU A 88 -11.72 -8.45 14.64
N ALA A 89 -12.44 -9.55 14.49
CA ALA A 89 -11.99 -10.69 13.71
C ALA A 89 -13.14 -11.20 12.85
N MET A 90 -12.88 -11.37 11.55
CA MET A 90 -13.92 -11.66 10.57
C MET A 90 -13.40 -12.47 9.38
N HIS A 91 -14.34 -12.97 8.60
CA HIS A 91 -14.08 -13.54 7.28
C HIS A 91 -14.51 -12.54 6.21
N ILE A 92 -13.62 -12.24 5.27
CA ILE A 92 -13.94 -11.42 4.10
C ILE A 92 -13.65 -12.20 2.81
N MET A 93 -14.42 -11.91 1.76
CA MET A 93 -14.24 -12.56 0.46
C MET A 93 -13.17 -11.86 -0.38
N ASN A 94 -13.17 -10.53 -0.38
CA ASN A 94 -12.27 -9.72 -1.19
C ASN A 94 -11.10 -9.25 -0.33
N ILE A 95 -10.04 -10.05 -0.30
CA ILE A 95 -8.80 -9.71 0.41
C ILE A 95 -8.00 -8.74 -0.48
N PRO A 96 -7.47 -7.62 0.06
CA PRO A 96 -6.57 -6.76 -0.69
C PRO A 96 -5.30 -7.52 -1.07
N ARG A 97 -4.53 -6.97 -2.01
CA ARG A 97 -3.22 -7.55 -2.35
C ARG A 97 -2.30 -7.50 -1.13
N VAL A 98 -1.72 -8.64 -0.78
CA VAL A 98 -0.78 -8.79 0.34
C VAL A 98 0.53 -9.37 -0.18
N VAL A 99 1.63 -8.75 0.20
CA VAL A 99 2.99 -9.20 -0.11
C VAL A 99 3.70 -9.43 1.23
N GLU A 100 4.14 -10.67 1.46
CA GLU A 100 4.84 -11.05 2.71
C GLU A 100 4.10 -10.67 4.00
N GLY A 101 2.76 -10.80 3.98
CA GLY A 101 1.91 -10.45 5.13
C GLY A 101 1.61 -8.96 5.30
N ILE A 102 2.07 -8.11 4.38
CA ILE A 102 1.88 -6.66 4.39
C ILE A 102 0.96 -6.24 3.24
N VAL A 103 0.03 -5.33 3.51
CA VAL A 103 -0.91 -4.80 2.50
C VAL A 103 -0.13 -4.01 1.45
N ALA A 104 -0.33 -4.35 0.17
CA ALA A 104 0.10 -3.56 -0.98
C ALA A 104 -1.10 -2.71 -1.46
N PRO A 105 -1.21 -1.44 -1.02
CA PRO A 105 -2.38 -0.61 -1.30
C PRO A 105 -2.44 -0.19 -2.77
N THR A 106 -3.66 0.08 -3.25
CA THR A 106 -3.93 0.58 -4.62
C THR A 106 -4.26 2.06 -4.68
N GLY A 107 -4.33 2.73 -3.52
CA GLY A 107 -4.65 4.15 -3.39
C GLY A 107 -3.93 4.74 -2.18
N ASN A 108 -3.95 6.06 -2.06
CA ASN A 108 -3.18 6.81 -1.08
C ASN A 108 -3.52 6.39 0.36
N VAL A 109 -2.51 5.94 1.11
CA VAL A 109 -2.63 5.61 2.55
C VAL A 109 -1.98 6.66 3.45
N ALA A 110 -1.37 7.70 2.87
CA ALA A 110 -0.83 8.86 3.58
C ALA A 110 -1.94 9.91 3.83
N THR A 111 -3.05 9.49 4.45
CA THR A 111 -4.18 10.37 4.78
C THR A 111 -4.54 10.30 6.27
N ILE A 112 -5.25 11.32 6.76
CA ILE A 112 -5.72 11.38 8.16
C ILE A 112 -6.69 10.23 8.44
N GLU A 113 -7.56 9.90 7.49
CA GLU A 113 -8.57 8.86 7.58
C GLU A 113 -7.93 7.47 7.71
N MET A 114 -6.79 7.27 7.05
CA MET A 114 -5.99 6.04 7.14
C MET A 114 -5.04 6.03 8.36
N GLY A 115 -5.13 7.05 9.23
CA GLY A 115 -4.34 7.15 10.44
C GLY A 115 -2.88 7.54 10.20
N ALA A 116 -2.55 8.17 9.06
CA ALA A 116 -1.23 8.77 8.88
C ALA A 116 -1.10 10.07 9.69
N VAL A 117 0.12 10.39 10.14
CA VAL A 117 0.43 11.61 10.88
C VAL A 117 1.75 12.22 10.44
N VAL A 118 1.86 13.54 10.50
CA VAL A 118 3.14 14.25 10.47
C VAL A 118 3.70 14.26 11.88
N VAL A 119 4.82 13.57 12.10
CA VAL A 119 5.52 13.47 13.38
C VAL A 119 6.42 14.69 13.59
N ASP A 120 7.18 15.05 12.55
CA ASP A 120 8.05 16.23 12.53
C ASP A 120 7.78 17.06 11.27
N GLY A 121 7.88 18.38 11.42
CA GLY A 121 7.49 19.36 10.41
C GLY A 121 6.60 20.45 11.01
N VAL A 122 6.66 21.65 10.45
CA VAL A 122 5.91 22.81 10.93
C VAL A 122 4.84 23.15 9.89
N SER A 123 3.61 23.40 10.37
CA SER A 123 2.52 23.88 9.53
C SER A 123 1.61 24.79 10.35
N ARG A 124 1.07 25.84 9.71
CA ARG A 124 -0.01 26.64 10.30
C ARG A 124 -1.37 25.99 10.11
N THR A 125 -1.54 25.25 9.02
CA THR A 125 -2.76 24.49 8.73
C THR A 125 -2.64 23.10 9.33
N ARG A 126 -3.62 22.71 10.14
CA ARG A 126 -3.64 21.38 10.76
C ARG A 126 -3.61 20.30 9.67
N ASN A 127 -2.63 19.40 9.77
CA ASN A 127 -2.44 18.26 8.87
C ASN A 127 -2.31 18.64 7.37
N ALA A 128 -1.80 19.84 7.05
CA ALA A 128 -1.72 20.35 5.68
C ALA A 128 -1.23 19.31 4.66
N LEU A 129 -0.15 18.60 4.99
CA LEU A 129 0.46 17.61 4.09
C LEU A 129 -0.46 16.43 3.73
N LEU A 130 -1.43 16.09 4.60
CA LEU A 130 -2.18 14.83 4.58
C LEU A 130 -3.70 15.02 4.52
N ASN A 131 -4.19 16.26 4.44
CA ASN A 131 -5.63 16.58 4.53
C ASN A 131 -6.37 16.54 3.18
N GLY A 132 -5.69 16.20 2.09
CA GLY A 132 -6.26 16.16 0.74
C GLY A 132 -6.47 17.53 0.07
N ASN A 133 -6.22 18.64 0.75
CA ASN A 133 -6.28 19.97 0.16
C ASN A 133 -4.91 20.38 -0.37
N TYR A 134 -4.76 20.28 -1.69
CA TYR A 134 -3.58 20.73 -2.43
C TYR A 134 -3.91 21.85 -3.42
N VAL A 135 -5.05 22.53 -3.22
CA VAL A 135 -5.52 23.64 -4.07
C VAL A 135 -5.44 24.96 -3.30
N ASP A 136 -5.88 24.98 -2.05
CA ASP A 136 -5.93 26.18 -1.23
C ASP A 136 -4.65 26.31 -0.37
N TYR A 137 -3.57 26.79 -0.98
CA TYR A 137 -2.32 27.13 -0.30
C TYR A 137 -1.77 28.46 -0.78
N ASP A 138 -1.20 29.21 0.16
CA ASP A 138 -0.70 30.56 -0.07
C ASP A 138 0.51 30.84 0.83
N TRP A 139 1.01 32.08 0.78
CA TRP A 139 2.26 32.44 1.46
C TRP A 139 2.20 32.27 2.98
N ASP A 140 1.01 32.10 3.56
CA ASP A 140 0.79 31.95 4.99
C ASP A 140 0.47 30.52 5.40
N SER A 141 -0.18 29.73 4.54
CA SER A 141 -0.82 28.48 4.94
C SER A 141 -0.93 27.42 3.81
N GLY A 142 -1.34 26.20 4.18
CA GLY A 142 -1.59 25.12 3.22
C GLY A 142 -0.37 24.26 2.86
N TYR A 143 0.72 24.35 3.62
CA TYR A 143 1.91 23.51 3.44
C TYR A 143 2.53 23.10 4.77
N THR A 144 3.33 22.04 4.75
CA THR A 144 4.24 21.66 5.83
C THR A 144 5.67 21.99 5.44
N CYS A 145 6.47 22.49 6.37
CA CYS A 145 7.82 22.93 6.12
C CYS A 145 8.83 22.52 7.19
N HIS A 146 10.11 22.65 6.87
CA HIS A 146 11.21 22.60 7.83
C HIS A 146 12.35 23.53 7.37
N GLN A 147 13.21 23.94 8.32
CA GLN A 147 14.40 24.71 7.99
C GLN A 147 15.47 23.82 7.33
N LEU A 148 16.10 24.33 6.26
CA LEU A 148 17.21 23.65 5.60
C LEU A 148 18.37 23.46 6.58
N GLY A 149 18.99 22.28 6.56
CA GLY A 149 20.15 21.95 7.40
C GLY A 149 19.87 21.65 8.87
N SER A 150 18.63 21.82 9.37
CA SER A 150 18.29 21.60 10.80
C SER A 150 16.93 20.92 11.03
N GLY A 151 16.29 20.36 10.00
CA GLY A 151 15.00 19.69 10.17
C GLY A 151 14.65 18.71 9.06
N GLU A 152 13.46 18.15 9.19
CA GLU A 152 12.85 17.20 8.27
C GLU A 152 11.33 17.33 8.30
N ILE A 153 10.67 16.80 7.27
CA ILE A 153 9.25 16.44 7.34
C ILE A 153 9.20 14.93 7.51
N LEU A 154 8.72 14.47 8.66
CA LEU A 154 8.59 13.06 8.99
C LEU A 154 7.12 12.65 9.03
N VAL A 155 6.72 11.80 8.09
CA VAL A 155 5.38 11.20 8.05
C VAL A 155 5.45 9.78 8.59
N ARG A 156 4.45 9.38 9.37
CA ARG A 156 4.25 8.02 9.85
C ARG A 156 2.87 7.51 9.45
N LEU A 157 2.84 6.38 8.74
CA LEU A 157 1.64 5.61 8.39
C LEU A 157 1.15 4.82 9.62
N ALA A 158 -0.14 4.43 9.63
CA ALA A 158 -0.70 3.67 10.76
C ALA A 158 -0.07 2.27 10.91
N GLN A 159 0.21 1.62 9.79
CA GLN A 159 0.73 0.26 9.72
C GLN A 159 1.79 0.17 8.62
N PRO A 160 2.57 -0.91 8.53
CA PRO A 160 3.40 -1.14 7.36
C PRO A 160 2.52 -1.32 6.11
N TYR A 161 2.95 -0.68 5.02
CA TYR A 161 2.41 -0.88 3.68
C TYR A 161 3.52 -1.23 2.71
N TYR A 162 3.23 -2.09 1.74
CA TYR A 162 4.15 -2.49 0.69
C TYR A 162 3.98 -1.58 -0.52
N VAL A 163 4.83 -0.56 -0.64
CA VAL A 163 4.67 0.53 -1.60
C VAL A 163 5.91 0.68 -2.47
N GLY A 164 5.71 1.00 -3.76
CA GLY A 164 6.77 1.22 -4.76
C GLY A 164 6.65 2.54 -5.51
N SER A 165 5.69 3.38 -5.12
CA SER A 165 5.47 4.70 -5.71
C SER A 165 5.09 5.69 -4.63
N MET A 166 5.34 6.97 -4.87
CA MET A 166 4.85 8.08 -4.07
C MET A 166 4.84 9.34 -4.94
N ARG A 167 4.09 10.35 -4.56
CA ARG A 167 4.20 11.68 -5.16
C ARG A 167 4.06 12.77 -4.12
N LEU A 168 4.66 13.92 -4.38
CA LEU A 168 4.50 15.10 -3.52
C LEU A 168 4.32 16.35 -4.36
N LEU A 169 3.61 17.32 -3.81
CA LEU A 169 3.48 18.66 -4.37
C LEU A 169 4.44 19.59 -3.62
N LEU A 170 5.47 20.07 -4.32
CA LEU A 170 6.28 21.17 -3.82
C LEU A 170 5.54 22.50 -4.02
N TRP A 171 5.83 23.46 -3.17
CA TRP A 171 5.37 24.84 -3.38
C TRP A 171 5.73 25.34 -4.78
N ASP A 172 4.75 25.89 -5.47
CA ASP A 172 4.89 26.33 -6.86
C ASP A 172 4.15 27.64 -7.19
N CYS A 173 3.67 28.39 -6.18
CA CYS A 173 3.05 29.71 -6.37
C CYS A 173 4.02 30.80 -6.85
N ASP A 174 5.32 30.52 -6.88
CA ASP A 174 6.35 31.34 -7.53
C ASP A 174 7.39 30.44 -8.22
N ASP A 175 8.42 31.04 -8.82
CA ASP A 175 9.42 30.33 -9.63
C ASP A 175 10.55 29.67 -8.83
N ARG A 176 10.40 29.52 -7.51
CA ARG A 176 11.41 28.84 -6.71
C ARG A 176 11.50 27.35 -7.07
N THR A 177 12.67 26.79 -6.84
CA THR A 177 12.95 25.38 -7.03
C THR A 177 13.64 24.80 -5.81
N TYR A 178 13.48 23.50 -5.62
CA TYR A 178 13.97 22.76 -4.48
C TYR A 178 14.89 21.61 -4.89
N SER A 179 15.81 21.26 -3.99
CA SER A 179 16.56 20.01 -4.04
C SER A 179 16.34 19.28 -2.72
N PHE A 180 16.16 17.96 -2.75
CA PHE A 180 15.79 17.16 -1.57
C PHE A 180 16.12 15.69 -1.77
N TYR A 181 15.94 14.90 -0.72
CA TYR A 181 15.93 13.44 -0.80
C TYR A 181 14.80 12.89 0.07
N ILE A 182 14.40 11.64 -0.20
CA ILE A 182 13.38 10.93 0.57
C ILE A 182 13.96 9.60 1.06
N GLU A 183 13.79 9.35 2.35
CA GLU A 183 14.11 8.07 2.98
C GLU A 183 12.85 7.41 3.52
N THR A 184 12.84 6.08 3.52
CA THR A 184 11.77 5.28 4.14
C THR A 184 12.33 4.40 5.25
N SER A 185 11.51 4.12 6.27
CA SER A 185 11.86 3.21 7.37
C SER A 185 10.63 2.42 7.83
N THR A 186 10.87 1.29 8.49
CA THR A 186 9.84 0.50 9.19
C THR A 186 9.82 0.77 10.70
N ASN A 187 10.90 1.33 11.25
CA ASN A 187 11.15 1.40 12.69
C ASN A 187 11.80 2.72 13.15
N GLN A 188 11.88 3.73 12.28
CA GLN A 188 12.50 5.05 12.55
C GLN A 188 14.01 5.00 12.88
N LYS A 189 14.66 3.84 12.76
CA LYS A 189 16.09 3.64 13.04
C LYS A 189 16.85 3.29 11.78
N ASP A 190 16.36 2.29 11.05
CA ASP A 190 16.96 1.81 9.82
C ASP A 190 16.31 2.56 8.65
N TRP A 191 17.10 3.40 7.99
CA TRP A 191 16.65 4.25 6.91
C TRP A 191 17.19 3.76 5.58
N THR A 192 16.39 3.85 4.53
CA THR A 192 16.86 3.69 3.16
C THR A 192 16.42 4.86 2.32
N MET A 193 17.37 5.54 1.69
CA MET A 193 17.11 6.53 0.66
C MET A 193 16.47 5.86 -0.55
N VAL A 194 15.25 6.27 -0.88
CA VAL A 194 14.50 5.78 -2.04
C VAL A 194 14.51 6.78 -3.19
N ILE A 195 14.70 8.06 -2.90
CA ILE A 195 14.77 9.16 -3.87
C ILE A 195 15.90 10.10 -3.50
N ASP A 196 16.74 10.45 -4.48
CA ASP A 196 17.80 11.44 -4.34
C ASP A 196 17.67 12.49 -5.45
N LYS A 197 17.27 13.71 -5.07
CA LYS A 197 17.11 14.87 -5.95
C LYS A 197 17.97 16.04 -5.48
N ARG A 198 19.08 15.77 -4.80
CA ARG A 198 19.98 16.81 -4.25
C ARG A 198 20.66 17.66 -5.33
N ASP A 199 20.80 17.10 -6.53
CA ASP A 199 21.41 17.77 -7.69
C ASP A 199 20.38 18.26 -8.71
N GLU A 200 19.08 18.19 -8.39
CA GLU A 200 17.99 18.61 -9.26
C GLU A 200 17.36 19.93 -8.81
N GLN A 201 16.70 20.63 -9.75
CA GLN A 201 15.85 21.79 -9.48
C GLN A 201 14.38 21.40 -9.66
N ALA A 202 13.78 20.87 -8.61
CA ALA A 202 12.41 20.38 -8.60
C ALA A 202 11.40 21.47 -8.21
N ARG A 203 10.19 21.42 -8.78
CA ARG A 203 9.07 22.33 -8.49
C ARG A 203 7.75 21.64 -8.77
N SER A 204 6.67 22.06 -8.11
CA SER A 204 5.32 21.51 -8.30
C SER A 204 5.28 20.00 -8.04
N TRP A 205 4.36 19.28 -8.69
CA TRP A 205 4.20 17.84 -8.57
C TRP A 205 5.46 17.07 -8.96
N GLN A 206 5.89 16.19 -8.07
CA GLN A 206 6.99 15.27 -8.28
C GLN A 206 6.47 13.85 -8.09
N ASN A 207 6.53 13.05 -9.15
CA ASN A 207 6.11 11.65 -9.15
C ASN A 207 7.35 10.74 -9.08
N PHE A 208 7.27 9.69 -8.26
CA PHE A 208 8.38 8.79 -8.04
C PHE A 208 7.95 7.34 -8.10
N THR A 209 8.85 6.51 -8.64
CA THR A 209 8.78 5.05 -8.51
C THR A 209 10.11 4.53 -8.00
N PHE A 210 10.08 3.51 -7.17
CA PHE A 210 11.23 2.87 -6.56
C PHE A 210 10.95 1.37 -6.35
N THR A 211 11.97 0.61 -5.97
CA THR A 211 11.78 -0.81 -5.66
C THR A 211 10.83 -0.96 -4.47
N ALA A 212 9.67 -1.56 -4.72
CA ALA A 212 8.62 -1.74 -3.75
C ALA A 212 9.13 -2.42 -2.47
N ARG A 213 8.69 -1.91 -1.32
CA ARG A 213 9.19 -2.32 -0.01
C ARG A 213 8.19 -1.99 1.11
N PRO A 214 8.32 -2.61 2.29
CA PRO A 214 7.61 -2.18 3.48
C PRO A 214 7.99 -0.76 3.90
N VAL A 215 7.00 0.09 4.14
CA VAL A 215 7.16 1.47 4.60
C VAL A 215 6.21 1.73 5.77
N VAL A 216 6.75 2.32 6.84
CA VAL A 216 5.97 2.87 7.97
C VAL A 216 6.25 4.37 8.10
N PHE A 217 7.49 4.78 7.90
CA PHE A 217 7.92 6.18 7.96
C PHE A 217 8.42 6.64 6.60
N ILE A 218 8.13 7.91 6.29
CA ILE A 218 8.62 8.62 5.12
C ILE A 218 9.25 9.90 5.64
N ARG A 219 10.56 10.05 5.44
CA ARG A 219 11.33 11.24 5.80
C ARG A 219 11.65 12.00 4.53
N ILE A 220 11.28 13.28 4.49
CA ILE A 220 11.56 14.20 3.39
C ILE A 220 12.50 15.28 3.92
N VAL A 221 13.67 15.42 3.30
CA VAL A 221 14.68 16.41 3.71
C VAL A 221 15.04 17.31 2.54
N GLY A 222 14.63 18.56 2.65
CA GLY A 222 15.09 19.64 1.80
C GLY A 222 16.57 19.94 2.02
N THR A 223 17.28 20.13 0.92
CA THR A 223 18.71 20.48 0.90
C THR A 223 18.97 21.81 0.21
N ARG A 224 18.06 22.26 -0.65
CA ARG A 224 18.12 23.57 -1.31
C ARG A 224 16.71 24.12 -1.54
N ASN A 225 16.58 25.44 -1.46
CA ASN A 225 15.49 26.23 -1.99
C ASN A 225 16.13 27.51 -2.58
N THR A 226 15.76 27.90 -3.80
CA THR A 226 16.34 29.07 -4.49
C THR A 226 15.86 30.42 -3.95
N ALA A 227 14.79 30.46 -3.15
CA ALA A 227 14.21 31.68 -2.62
C ALA A 227 14.59 31.99 -1.15
N ASN A 228 14.74 30.97 -0.29
CA ASN A 228 15.02 31.13 1.14
C ASN A 228 15.51 29.82 1.78
N GLU A 229 15.69 29.80 3.10
CA GLU A 229 16.21 28.65 3.87
C GLU A 229 15.13 27.68 4.39
N ILE A 230 13.94 27.66 3.80
CA ILE A 230 12.82 26.80 4.23
C ILE A 230 12.40 25.85 3.11
N PHE A 231 12.34 24.55 3.38
CA PHE A 231 11.77 23.56 2.48
C PHE A 231 10.25 23.50 2.67
N HIS A 232 9.47 23.57 1.58
CA HIS A 232 8.01 23.60 1.63
C HIS A 232 7.43 22.42 0.85
N CYS A 233 6.53 21.67 1.46
CA CYS A 233 5.81 20.56 0.85
C CYS A 233 4.32 20.72 1.13
N VAL A 234 3.53 20.84 0.07
CA VAL A 234 2.08 21.11 0.12
C VAL A 234 1.32 19.81 0.38
N HIS A 235 1.66 18.74 -0.35
CA HIS A 235 0.91 17.49 -0.30
C HIS A 235 1.80 16.27 -0.47
N LEU A 236 1.41 15.14 0.14
CA LEU A 236 2.05 13.84 -0.03
C LEU A 236 1.01 12.76 -0.32
N GLU A 237 1.31 11.93 -1.30
CA GLU A 237 0.61 10.67 -1.53
C GLU A 237 1.58 9.50 -1.51
N CYS A 238 1.18 8.43 -0.84
CA CYS A 238 1.90 7.18 -0.82
C CYS A 238 0.87 6.03 -0.70
N PRO A 239 0.74 5.15 -1.70
CA PRO A 239 1.32 5.22 -3.05
C PRO A 239 0.83 6.44 -3.85
N SER A 240 1.45 6.68 -5.01
CA SER A 240 1.04 7.74 -5.94
C SER A 240 -0.30 7.38 -6.58
N GLU A 241 -1.26 8.32 -6.59
CA GLU A 241 -2.53 8.18 -7.34
C GLU A 241 -2.48 8.85 -8.73
N ASP A 242 -1.28 9.22 -9.19
CA ASP A 242 -1.11 9.72 -10.56
C ASP A 242 -1.50 8.64 -11.58
N PRO A 243 -2.37 8.93 -12.56
CA PRO A 243 -2.80 7.94 -13.53
C PRO A 243 -1.65 7.25 -14.28
N ASN A 244 -0.57 7.97 -14.59
CA ASN A 244 0.58 7.37 -15.27
C ASN A 244 1.36 6.45 -14.34
N SER A 245 1.53 6.83 -13.07
CA SER A 245 2.12 5.96 -12.05
C SER A 245 1.32 4.67 -11.89
N LEU A 246 -0.01 4.77 -11.85
CA LEU A 246 -0.91 3.61 -11.75
C LEU A 246 -0.80 2.68 -12.97
N LEU A 247 -0.69 3.23 -14.18
CA LEU A 247 -0.48 2.43 -15.40
C LEU A 247 0.84 1.64 -15.34
N ILE A 248 1.95 2.29 -14.97
CA ILE A 248 3.26 1.65 -14.85
C ILE A 248 3.24 0.54 -13.79
N GLU A 249 2.61 0.78 -12.64
CA GLU A 249 2.49 -0.20 -11.55
C GLU A 249 1.68 -1.43 -12.01
N ASN A 250 0.57 -1.20 -12.72
CA ASN A 250 -0.28 -2.26 -13.27
C ASN A 250 0.44 -3.11 -14.33
N GLU A 251 1.22 -2.49 -15.22
CA GLU A 251 2.02 -3.21 -16.21
C GLU A 251 3.11 -4.07 -15.55
N LYS A 252 3.82 -3.52 -14.56
CA LYS A 252 4.83 -4.27 -13.79
C LYS A 252 4.20 -5.48 -13.08
N GLN A 253 2.99 -5.34 -12.55
CA GLN A 253 2.26 -6.43 -11.91
C GLN A 253 1.90 -7.53 -12.91
N ARG A 254 1.32 -7.18 -14.06
CA ARG A 254 1.00 -8.15 -15.13
C ARG A 254 2.24 -8.93 -15.58
N LEU A 255 3.35 -8.23 -15.84
CA LEU A 255 4.60 -8.86 -16.24
C LEU A 255 5.18 -9.79 -15.17
N ALA A 256 5.00 -9.47 -13.88
CA ALA A 256 5.43 -10.33 -12.78
C ALA A 256 4.57 -11.60 -12.67
N GLU A 257 3.26 -11.47 -12.89
CA GLU A 257 2.33 -12.60 -12.93
C GLU A 257 2.62 -13.53 -14.10
N ASP A 258 2.82 -12.98 -15.30
CA ASP A 258 3.18 -13.75 -16.50
C ASP A 258 4.50 -14.52 -16.30
N LYS A 259 5.52 -13.88 -15.72
CA LYS A 259 6.78 -14.55 -15.37
C LYS A 259 6.61 -15.65 -14.35
N LYS A 260 5.68 -15.51 -13.39
CA LYS A 260 5.40 -16.53 -12.39
C LYS A 260 4.69 -17.73 -13.03
N GLN A 261 3.76 -17.49 -13.96
CA GLN A 261 3.08 -18.53 -14.73
C GLN A 261 4.05 -19.30 -15.64
N LEU A 262 4.93 -18.60 -16.36
CA LEU A 262 5.96 -19.23 -17.20
C LEU A 262 6.89 -20.13 -16.38
N LYS A 263 7.32 -19.69 -15.19
CA LYS A 263 8.13 -20.50 -14.28
C LYS A 263 7.41 -21.73 -13.72
N LEU A 264 6.09 -21.66 -13.52
CA LEU A 264 5.30 -22.84 -13.13
C LEU A 264 5.22 -23.85 -14.29
N ASN A 265 5.04 -23.37 -15.52
CA ASN A 265 4.92 -24.23 -16.71
C ASN A 265 6.24 -24.93 -17.08
N ASP A 266 7.39 -24.31 -16.82
CA ASP A 266 8.72 -24.92 -17.07
C ASP A 266 9.12 -25.96 -15.99
N THR A 267 8.43 -26.01 -14.85
CA THR A 267 8.69 -26.98 -13.76
C THR A 267 7.90 -28.29 -13.86
N ASP A 268 7.19 -28.52 -14.97
CA ASP A 268 6.40 -29.74 -15.18
C ASP A 268 7.04 -30.65 -16.26
N PRO A 269 7.95 -31.59 -15.92
CA PRO A 269 8.49 -32.53 -16.87
C PRO A 269 7.51 -33.70 -17.03
N SER A 270 6.39 -33.49 -17.71
CA SER A 270 5.45 -34.57 -17.99
C SER A 270 4.72 -34.48 -19.34
N THR A 271 5.44 -34.20 -20.44
CA THR A 271 5.01 -34.72 -21.75
C THR A 271 6.20 -34.92 -22.70
N SER A 272 6.89 -36.05 -22.53
CA SER A 272 7.61 -36.70 -23.62
C SER A 272 7.12 -38.14 -23.73
N ARG A 273 6.02 -38.34 -24.46
CA ARG A 273 5.64 -39.66 -24.97
C ARG A 273 5.27 -39.60 -26.45
N GLU A 274 6.18 -40.19 -27.21
CA GLU A 274 5.94 -41.08 -28.35
C GLU A 274 5.33 -40.49 -29.62
N ILE A 275 6.24 -40.08 -30.50
CA ILE A 275 6.07 -40.23 -31.95
C ILE A 275 5.93 -41.74 -32.23
N SER A 276 4.71 -42.20 -32.51
CA SER A 276 4.50 -43.46 -33.21
C SER A 276 3.88 -43.18 -34.57
N ASN A 277 4.68 -43.52 -35.59
CA ASN A 277 4.29 -43.59 -36.99
C ASN A 277 3.06 -44.48 -37.16
N ASN A 278 2.07 -43.99 -37.91
CA ASN A 278 1.33 -44.85 -38.83
C ASN A 278 0.76 -44.02 -39.99
N GLN A 279 1.54 -43.98 -41.07
CA GLN A 279 1.00 -43.77 -42.41
C GLN A 279 0.41 -45.10 -42.90
N HIS A 280 -0.90 -45.14 -43.15
CA HIS A 280 -1.43 -45.94 -44.25
C HIS A 280 -2.80 -45.40 -44.71
N SER A 281 -2.74 -44.67 -45.82
CA SER A 281 -3.54 -44.84 -47.04
C SER A 281 -5.04 -45.13 -46.92
N SER A 282 -5.81 -44.07 -47.19
CA SER A 282 -6.86 -43.95 -48.21
C SER A 282 -8.02 -44.96 -48.25
N ARG A 283 -9.23 -44.43 -48.06
CA ARG A 283 -10.46 -44.62 -48.84
C ARG A 283 -11.52 -43.71 -48.19
N HIS A 284 -12.53 -43.13 -48.83
CA HIS A 284 -12.91 -42.71 -50.18
C HIS A 284 -14.28 -42.01 -49.94
N SER A 285 -14.61 -40.96 -50.70
CA SER A 285 -15.95 -40.34 -50.89
C SER A 285 -16.71 -39.92 -49.61
N GLY A 286 -16.99 -38.65 -49.36
CA GLY A 286 -17.58 -37.66 -50.26
C GLY A 286 -19.01 -37.45 -49.82
N GLU A 287 -19.36 -36.24 -49.36
CA GLU A 287 -20.66 -35.60 -49.60
C GLU A 287 -20.68 -34.19 -48.97
N GLU A 288 -21.25 -33.29 -49.75
CA GLU A 288 -21.39 -31.85 -49.56
C GLU A 288 -22.40 -31.53 -48.46
N HIS A 289 -22.28 -30.36 -47.81
CA HIS A 289 -23.42 -29.47 -47.64
C HIS A 289 -22.98 -28.04 -47.29
N GLU A 290 -23.39 -27.11 -48.17
CA GLU A 290 -23.47 -25.67 -47.95
C GLU A 290 -24.32 -25.34 -46.70
N LYS A 291 -23.97 -24.24 -46.02
CA LYS A 291 -24.86 -23.08 -45.92
C LYS A 291 -24.17 -21.85 -45.32
N SER A 292 -24.24 -20.80 -46.11
CA SER A 292 -24.04 -19.38 -45.83
C SER A 292 -25.16 -18.77 -44.97
N ILE A 293 -24.91 -17.53 -44.49
CA ILE A 293 -25.81 -16.36 -44.26
C ILE A 293 -25.38 -15.69 -42.93
N VAL A 294 -24.61 -14.59 -42.94
CA VAL A 294 -24.95 -13.16 -43.22
C VAL A 294 -25.67 -12.51 -42.03
N GLU A 295 -24.96 -11.61 -41.32
CA GLU A 295 -25.22 -10.16 -41.02
C GLU A 295 -26.51 -9.90 -40.21
N GLU A 296 -26.57 -8.97 -39.25
CA GLU A 296 -26.21 -7.56 -39.35
C GLU A 296 -26.29 -6.89 -37.96
N ASP A 297 -25.59 -5.75 -37.84
CA ASP A 297 -25.45 -4.84 -36.70
C ASP A 297 -26.74 -4.14 -36.24
N VAL A 298 -26.79 -3.72 -34.97
CA VAL A 298 -27.44 -2.44 -34.57
C VAL A 298 -26.70 -1.80 -33.37
N LEU A 299 -26.16 -0.60 -33.62
CA LEU A 299 -25.68 0.42 -32.67
C LEU A 299 -26.85 1.11 -31.95
N VAL A 300 -26.67 1.46 -30.67
CA VAL A 300 -27.58 2.35 -29.92
C VAL A 300 -26.81 3.53 -29.34
N GLN A 301 -27.26 4.74 -29.70
CA GLN A 301 -26.82 6.04 -29.20
C GLN A 301 -27.50 6.39 -27.86
N PHE A 302 -26.80 7.20 -27.07
CA PHE A 302 -27.29 7.84 -25.84
C PHE A 302 -27.84 9.23 -26.14
N ASP A 303 -28.96 9.58 -25.49
CA ASP A 303 -29.43 10.96 -25.35
C ASP A 303 -29.59 11.32 -23.87
N ASN A 304 -29.05 12.50 -23.54
CA ASN A 304 -29.24 13.23 -22.29
C ASN A 304 -30.54 14.05 -22.36
N ASN A 305 -31.23 14.22 -21.23
CA ASN A 305 -31.83 15.53 -20.92
C ASN A 305 -32.10 15.74 -19.44
N SER A 306 -31.75 16.95 -19.00
CA SER A 306 -32.05 17.61 -17.73
C SER A 306 -33.51 18.09 -17.66
N MET A 307 -34.05 18.26 -16.45
CA MET A 307 -34.89 19.42 -16.09
C MET A 307 -35.07 19.57 -14.58
N ASP A 308 -35.11 20.84 -14.16
CA ASP A 308 -35.17 21.40 -12.81
C ASP A 308 -36.58 21.41 -12.15
N GLU A 309 -36.56 21.86 -10.89
CA GLU A 309 -37.60 22.52 -10.07
C GLU A 309 -38.43 21.67 -9.08
N GLN A 310 -38.05 21.72 -7.79
CA GLN A 310 -38.67 22.59 -6.76
C GLN A 310 -37.83 22.63 -5.47
#